data_AF-A0A1B9M663-F1
#
_entry.id   AF-A0A1B9M663-F1
#
_cell.length_a   1.000
_cell.length_b   1.000
_cell.length_c   1.000
_cell.angle_alpha   90.00
_cell.angle_beta   90.00
_cell.angle_gamma   90.00
#
_symmetry.space_group_name_H-M   'P 1'
#
loop_
_entity.id
_entity.type
_entity.pdbx_description
1 polymer ?
#
loop_
_entity_poly.entity_id
_entity_poly.type
_entity_poly.pdbx_seq_one_letter_code
_entity_poly.pdbx_strand_id
1 'polypeptide(L)'
;MKGKHVLFGISPFNSKFNENYIKNMLEWGFDNYDHVDVLHPHEEAKYLLIGAGDNEVKARKKSRKEFYRIERAINNYLSMSSHDFFAKRILKFSDFYADELYKKM
;
A
#
# COMPACT_ATOMS: atom_id res chain seq x y z
N MET A 1 22.15 -5.12 -13.40
CA MET A 1 20.89 -5.43 -14.11
C MET A 1 19.76 -5.19 -13.13
N LYS A 2 18.74 -4.39 -13.48
CA LYS A 2 17.58 -4.16 -12.59
C LYS A 2 16.70 -5.42 -12.55
N GLY A 3 15.96 -5.59 -11.45
CA GLY A 3 14.88 -6.58 -11.36
C GLY A 3 13.68 -6.14 -12.20
N LYS A 4 12.83 -7.10 -12.60
CA LYS A 4 11.66 -6.77 -13.46
C LYS A 4 10.57 -6.02 -12.72
N HIS A 5 10.17 -6.51 -11.55
CA HIS A 5 9.05 -5.96 -10.78
C HIS A 5 9.28 -6.15 -9.29
N VAL A 6 8.89 -5.15 -8.49
CA VAL A 6 8.76 -5.25 -7.04
C VAL A 6 7.38 -4.77 -6.60
N LEU A 7 6.76 -5.54 -5.71
CA LEU A 7 5.52 -5.19 -5.03
C LEU A 7 5.80 -4.98 -3.53
N PHE A 8 5.59 -3.77 -3.03
CA PHE A 8 5.70 -3.47 -1.61
C PHE A 8 4.36 -3.63 -0.91
N GLY A 9 4.25 -4.60 0.00
CA GLY A 9 3.11 -4.71 0.91
C GLY A 9 3.27 -3.77 2.11
N ILE A 10 2.31 -2.87 2.30
CA ILE A 10 2.26 -1.97 3.47
C ILE A 10 1.30 -2.56 4.49
N SER A 11 1.83 -2.95 5.65
CA SER A 11 1.01 -3.34 6.78
C SER A 11 0.38 -2.10 7.42
N PRO A 12 -0.95 -2.04 7.56
CA PRO A 12 -1.63 -0.94 8.23
C PRO A 12 -1.30 -0.94 9.73
N PHE A 13 -1.40 0.23 10.37
CA PHE A 13 -1.21 0.41 11.82
C PHE A 13 0.18 0.00 12.34
N ASN A 14 1.17 -0.05 11.45
CA ASN A 14 2.55 -0.37 11.80
C ASN A 14 3.41 0.91 11.71
N SER A 15 3.99 1.31 12.85
CA SER A 15 4.78 2.54 12.99
C SER A 15 6.04 2.59 12.11
N LYS A 16 6.50 1.43 11.62
CA LYS A 16 7.59 1.34 10.64
C LYS A 16 7.27 2.10 9.35
N PHE A 17 6.01 2.08 8.88
CA PHE A 17 5.57 2.77 7.66
C PHE A 17 5.24 4.25 7.94
N ASN A 18 6.25 4.97 8.46
CA ASN A 18 6.29 6.42 8.50
C ASN A 18 6.75 6.99 7.14
N GLU A 19 6.60 8.30 6.94
CA GLU A 19 6.89 8.96 5.67
C GLU A 19 8.33 8.76 5.19
N ASN A 20 9.31 8.84 6.11
CA ASN A 20 10.71 8.67 5.78
C ASN A 20 11.02 7.23 5.33
N TYR A 21 10.43 6.24 6.00
CA TYR A 21 10.58 4.84 5.59
C TYR A 21 9.94 4.58 4.23
N ILE A 22 8.73 5.10 3.99
CA ILE A 22 8.03 4.97 2.71
C ILE A 22 8.87 5.59 1.58
N LYS A 23 9.41 6.79 1.80
CA LYS A 23 10.31 7.45 0.85
C LYS A 23 11.52 6.57 0.53
N ASN A 24 12.27 6.13 1.54
CA ASN A 24 13.48 5.33 1.33
C ASN A 24 13.17 3.99 0.65
N MET A 25 12.03 3.37 0.97
CA MET A 25 11.55 2.15 0.34
C MET A 25 11.25 2.36 -1.15
N LEU A 26 10.58 3.46 -1.50
CA LEU A 26 10.25 3.80 -2.89
C LEU A 26 11.50 4.17 -3.70
N GLU A 27 12.40 4.99 -3.15
CA GLU A 27 13.68 5.32 -3.78
C GLU A 27 14.45 4.05 -4.12
N TRP A 28 14.63 3.16 -3.14
CA TRP A 28 15.28 1.87 -3.39
C TRP A 28 14.55 1.04 -4.46
N GLY A 29 13.21 1.01 -4.44
CA GLY A 29 12.43 0.29 -5.43
C GLY A 29 12.69 0.79 -6.86
N PHE A 30 12.58 2.09 -7.08
CA PHE A 30 12.77 2.71 -8.41
C PHE A 30 14.22 2.63 -8.90
N ASP A 31 15.20 2.61 -7.99
CA ASP A 31 16.61 2.40 -8.33
C ASP A 31 16.90 0.97 -8.78
N ASN A 32 16.18 -0.02 -8.25
CA ASN A 32 16.53 -1.43 -8.43
C ASN A 32 15.59 -2.22 -9.36
N TYR A 33 14.41 -1.70 -9.69
CA TYR A 33 13.40 -2.41 -10.49
C TYR A 33 12.85 -1.57 -11.64
N ASP A 34 12.49 -2.23 -12.74
CA ASP A 34 11.84 -1.58 -13.90
C ASP A 34 10.38 -1.20 -13.60
N HIS A 35 9.72 -1.99 -12.75
CA HIS A 35 8.35 -1.77 -12.33
C HIS A 35 8.24 -1.82 -10.80
N VAL A 36 7.51 -0.86 -10.25
CA VAL A 36 7.28 -0.73 -8.81
C VAL A 36 5.79 -0.54 -8.59
N ASP A 37 5.22 -1.31 -7.67
CA ASP A 37 3.86 -1.14 -7.18
C ASP A 37 3.80 -1.23 -5.66
N VAL A 38 2.75 -0.67 -5.08
CA VAL A 38 2.46 -0.75 -3.65
C VAL A 38 1.08 -1.37 -3.43
N LEU A 39 0.99 -2.28 -2.48
CA LEU A 39 -0.25 -2.92 -2.04
C LEU A 39 -0.59 -2.52 -0.60
N HIS A 40 -1.82 -2.05 -0.38
CA HIS A 40 -2.35 -1.76 0.95
C HIS A 40 -3.67 -2.50 1.21
N PRO A 41 -3.90 -3.12 2.39
CA PRO A 41 -5.16 -3.83 2.71
C PRO A 41 -6.41 -2.94 2.87
N HIS A 42 -6.36 -1.67 2.45
CA HIS A 42 -7.40 -0.64 2.54
C HIS A 42 -8.54 -0.85 3.57
N GLU A 43 -9.65 -1.48 3.19
CA GLU A 43 -10.85 -1.66 4.01
C GLU A 43 -10.77 -2.94 4.83
N GLU A 44 -10.01 -3.94 4.39
CA GLU A 44 -9.78 -5.21 5.05
C GLU A 44 -8.94 -5.04 6.33
N ALA A 45 -8.14 -3.97 6.41
CA ALA A 45 -7.41 -3.60 7.61
C ALA A 45 -8.32 -3.41 8.85
N LYS A 46 -9.62 -3.11 8.65
CA LYS A 46 -10.58 -3.00 9.76
C LYS A 46 -10.69 -4.29 10.58
N TYR A 47 -10.48 -5.46 9.96
CA TYR A 47 -10.64 -6.74 10.66
C TYR A 47 -9.61 -6.92 11.78
N LEU A 48 -8.41 -6.33 11.65
CA LEU A 48 -7.42 -6.29 12.72
C LEU A 48 -7.94 -5.52 13.94
N LEU A 49 -8.64 -4.41 13.71
CA LEU A 49 -9.20 -3.57 14.77
C LEU A 49 -10.44 -4.20 15.41
N ILE A 50 -11.29 -4.84 14.61
CA ILE A 50 -12.44 -5.61 15.12
C ILE A 50 -11.95 -6.75 16.01
N GLY A 51 -10.93 -7.49 15.56
CA GLY A 51 -10.28 -8.53 16.38
C GLY A 51 -9.66 -8.00 17.67
N ALA A 52 -9.26 -6.71 17.70
CA ALA A 52 -8.76 -6.03 18.89
C ALA A 52 -9.86 -5.36 19.75
N GLY A 53 -11.14 -5.54 19.41
CA GLY A 53 -12.29 -5.07 20.21
C GLY A 53 -12.87 -3.71 19.80
N ASP A 54 -12.44 -3.10 18.69
CA ASP A 54 -13.14 -1.93 18.14
C ASP A 54 -14.46 -2.35 17.49
N ASN A 55 -15.51 -1.53 17.61
CA ASN A 55 -16.72 -1.72 16.81
C ASN A 55 -16.45 -1.47 15.31
N GLU A 56 -17.26 -2.08 14.45
CA GLU A 56 -17.05 -2.05 13.00
C GLU A 56 -17.01 -0.64 12.40
N VAL A 57 -17.91 0.25 12.83
CA VAL A 57 -17.98 1.63 12.31
C VAL A 57 -16.68 2.38 12.60
N LYS A 58 -16.18 2.27 13.84
CA LYS A 58 -14.92 2.86 14.29
C LYS A 58 -13.73 2.22 13.57
N ALA A 59 -13.71 0.90 13.45
CA ALA A 59 -12.66 0.14 12.77
C ALA A 59 -12.55 0.55 11.30
N ARG A 60 -13.67 0.64 10.59
CA ARG A 60 -13.73 1.10 9.18
C ARG A 60 -13.19 2.53 9.02
N LYS A 61 -13.60 3.45 9.90
CA LYS A 61 -13.12 4.84 9.87
C LYS A 61 -11.60 4.91 10.06
N LYS A 62 -11.05 4.15 11.01
CA LYS A 62 -9.59 4.08 11.24
C LYS A 62 -8.85 3.45 10.05
N SER A 63 -9.38 2.39 9.47
CA SER A 63 -8.86 1.72 8.26
C SER A 63 -8.66 2.69 7.10
N ARG A 64 -9.71 3.46 6.77
CA ARG A 64 -9.68 4.49 5.73
C ARG A 64 -8.68 5.59 6.04
N LYS A 65 -8.72 6.10 7.28
CA LYS A 65 -7.79 7.17 7.70
C LYS A 65 -6.33 6.74 7.53
N GLU A 66 -6.02 5.50 7.90
CA GLU A 66 -4.67 4.95 7.74
C GLU A 66 -4.27 4.82 6.27
N PHE A 67 -5.15 4.30 5.41
CA PHE A 67 -4.89 4.26 3.97
C PHE A 67 -4.61 5.65 3.40
N TYR A 68 -5.44 6.64 3.70
CA TYR A 68 -5.25 8.00 3.19
C TYR A 68 -4.00 8.70 3.74
N ARG A 69 -3.51 8.30 4.92
CA ARG A 69 -2.22 8.75 5.44
C ARG A 69 -1.07 8.22 4.59
N ILE A 70 -1.09 6.90 4.30
CA ILE A 70 -0.10 6.24 3.44
C ILE A 70 -0.16 6.79 2.01
N GLU A 71 -1.35 6.92 1.44
CA GLU A 71 -1.57 7.43 0.08
C GLU A 71 -1.03 8.87 -0.05
N ARG A 72 -1.25 9.72 0.95
CA ARG A 72 -0.70 11.08 0.96
C ARG A 72 0.82 11.08 0.99
N ALA A 73 1.44 10.26 1.84
CA ALA A 73 2.89 10.16 1.92
C ALA A 73 3.51 9.71 0.59
N ILE A 74 2.89 8.72 -0.06
CA ILE A 74 3.30 8.21 -1.37
C ILE A 74 3.10 9.27 -2.46
N ASN A 75 1.94 9.91 -2.53
CA ASN A 75 1.66 10.93 -3.54
C ASN A 75 2.58 12.14 -3.39
N ASN A 76 2.93 12.53 -2.16
CA ASN A 76 3.92 13.58 -1.92
C ASN A 76 5.28 13.20 -2.52
N TYR A 77 5.76 11.98 -2.26
CA TYR A 77 6.99 11.47 -2.89
C TYR A 77 6.91 11.47 -4.41
N LEU A 78 5.85 10.88 -4.99
CA LEU A 78 5.69 10.78 -6.43
C LEU A 78 5.64 12.14 -7.11
N SER A 79 4.95 13.12 -6.50
CA SER A 79 4.84 14.49 -7.02
C SER A 79 6.18 15.24 -7.11
N MET A 80 7.17 14.81 -6.33
CA MET A 80 8.52 15.37 -6.32
C MET A 80 9.52 14.54 -7.15
N SER A 81 9.07 13.44 -7.75
CA SER A 81 9.89 12.50 -8.51
C SER A 81 9.47 12.47 -9.98
N SER A 82 10.31 11.88 -10.85
CA SER A 82 9.91 11.53 -12.22
C SER A 82 9.35 10.10 -12.32
N HIS A 83 9.12 9.45 -11.18
CA HIS A 83 8.64 8.08 -11.10
C HIS A 83 7.12 8.00 -11.00
N ASP A 84 6.59 6.86 -11.40
CA ASP A 84 5.19 6.52 -11.24
C ASP A 84 5.07 5.00 -11.10
N PHE A 85 3.99 4.54 -10.47
CA PHE A 85 3.74 3.12 -10.32
C PHE A 85 3.38 2.48 -11.66
N PHE A 86 3.66 1.19 -11.78
CA PHE A 86 3.28 0.43 -12.95
C PHE A 86 1.74 0.35 -13.08
N ALA A 87 1.05 0.10 -11.96
CA ALA A 87 -0.41 0.07 -11.88
C ALA A 87 -1.09 1.46 -11.87
N LYS A 88 -0.31 2.56 -11.87
CA LYS A 88 -0.81 3.96 -11.82
C LYS A 88 -1.64 4.31 -10.59
N ARG A 89 -1.66 3.44 -9.58
CA ARG A 89 -2.35 3.64 -8.30
C ARG A 89 -1.76 2.73 -7.23
N ILE A 90 -2.08 3.01 -5.98
CA ILE A 90 -1.87 2.05 -4.88
C ILE A 90 -2.91 0.94 -5.03
N LEU A 91 -2.43 -0.30 -5.14
CA LEU A 91 -3.27 -1.48 -5.22
C LEU A 91 -3.90 -1.78 -3.86
N LYS A 92 -5.12 -2.30 -3.89
CA LYS A 92 -5.90 -2.70 -2.72
C LYS A 92 -6.20 -4.19 -2.78
N PHE A 93 -6.42 -4.85 -1.64
CA PHE A 93 -6.84 -6.26 -1.64
C PHE A 93 -8.11 -6.46 -2.48
N SER A 94 -9.05 -5.53 -2.39
CA SER A 94 -10.27 -5.51 -3.20
C SER A 94 -10.04 -5.50 -4.71
N ASP A 95 -8.88 -5.01 -5.18
CA ASP A 95 -8.57 -4.98 -6.61
C ASP A 95 -8.34 -6.40 -7.18
N PHE A 96 -8.04 -7.37 -6.33
CA PHE A 96 -7.75 -8.75 -6.71
C PHE A 96 -8.94 -9.71 -6.53
N TYR A 97 -10.04 -9.27 -5.90
CA TYR A 97 -11.18 -10.14 -5.60
C TYR A 97 -11.87 -10.70 -6.84
N ALA A 98 -11.82 -9.96 -7.95
CA ALA A 98 -12.36 -10.39 -9.23
C ALA A 98 -11.31 -11.04 -10.15
N ASP A 99 -10.03 -11.06 -9.76
CA ASP A 99 -8.95 -11.56 -10.60
C ASP A 99 -8.94 -13.10 -10.62
N GLU A 100 -9.12 -13.67 -11.81
CA GLU A 100 -9.23 -15.13 -11.98
C GLU A 100 -7.91 -15.88 -11.76
N LEU A 101 -6.76 -15.23 -11.91
CA LEU A 101 -5.48 -15.84 -11.58
C LEU A 101 -5.29 -15.86 -10.07
N TYR A 102 -5.60 -14.75 -9.40
CA TYR A 102 -5.53 -14.64 -7.95
C TYR A 102 -6.43 -15.65 -7.24
N LYS A 103 -7.64 -15.88 -7.75
CA LYS A 103 -8.57 -16.90 -7.20
C LYS A 103 -8.10 -18.35 -7.33
N LYS A 104 -7.14 -18.63 -8.22
CA LYS A 104 -6.62 -19.98 -8.49
C LYS A 104 -5.35 -20.29 -7.70
N MET A 105 -4.81 -19.31 -6.96
CA MET A 105 -3.68 -19.49 -6.04
C MET A 105 -4.16 -20.11 -4.72
#